data_AF-A0A8R2JRP8-F1
#
_entry.id   AF-A0A8R2JRP8-F1
#
_cell.length_a   1.000
_cell.length_b   1.000
_cell.length_c   1.000
_cell.angle_alpha   90.00
_cell.angle_beta   90.00
_cell.angle_gamma   90.00
#
_symmetry.space_group_name_H-M   'P 1'
#
loop_
_entity.id
_entity.type
_entity.pdbx_description
1 polymer ?
#
loop_
_entity_poly.entity_id
_entity_poly.type
_entity_poly.pdbx_seq_one_letter_code
_entity_poly.pdbx_strand_id
1 'polypeptide(L)'
;MIYISNELIHNRKTLPIYMRNIHFVLMPIVNPDGYTYSYENDRLWRKNRVETSDNCIGIDLNRNWNYDWYHENSGKNYCSACYQGPTPNSELEIKAIIQFILNNLTKIKGFITLHSYGQAIVFPWAYTKDHIKEDYDKLQNIATSMSLKIFKKTSNIYTVGPASTVLYRASGTSIDWMKGIANIRYVFALELRDTGANGFILPTSEIIPTGQEAFCAVSVLAKIVESDNQSKGTFNRSMHSLFCIMLIIFYFN
;
A
#
# COMPACT_ATOMS: atom_id res chain seq x y z
N MET A 1 8.25 -3.95 -6.05
CA MET A 1 9.06 -4.01 -4.80
C MET A 1 10.52 -4.36 -5.02
N ILE A 2 10.85 -5.35 -5.86
CA ILE A 2 12.25 -5.79 -6.07
C ILE A 2 13.15 -4.64 -6.56
N TYR A 3 12.68 -3.81 -7.49
CA TYR A 3 13.38 -2.58 -7.90
C TYR A 3 13.73 -1.68 -6.69
N ILE A 4 12.74 -1.40 -5.82
CA ILE A 4 12.93 -0.59 -4.62
C ILE A 4 13.97 -1.24 -3.68
N SER A 5 13.90 -2.57 -3.52
CA SER A 5 14.84 -3.32 -2.68
C SER A 5 16.27 -3.19 -3.21
N ASN A 6 16.45 -3.32 -4.53
CA ASN A 6 17.72 -3.14 -5.21
C ASN A 6 18.29 -1.73 -4.96
N GLU A 7 17.48 -0.68 -5.13
CA GLU A 7 17.91 0.71 -4.88
C GLU A 7 18.32 0.94 -3.41
N LEU A 8 17.56 0.40 -2.46
CA LEU A 8 17.82 0.58 -1.04
C LEU A 8 19.07 -0.17 -0.54
N ILE A 9 19.45 -1.27 -1.20
CA ILE A 9 20.60 -2.10 -0.82
C ILE A 9 21.85 -1.67 -1.60
N HIS A 10 21.79 -1.71 -2.93
CA HIS A 10 22.98 -1.54 -3.77
C HIS A 10 23.36 -0.07 -3.98
N ASN A 11 22.38 0.84 -4.00
CA ASN A 11 22.62 2.27 -4.17
C ASN A 11 22.60 3.03 -2.83
N ARG A 12 22.60 2.32 -1.69
CA ARG A 12 22.37 2.93 -0.38
C ARG A 12 23.28 4.13 -0.09
N LYS A 13 24.55 4.09 -0.49
CA LYS A 13 25.54 5.15 -0.21
C LYS A 13 25.29 6.43 -1.01
N THR A 14 24.67 6.33 -2.18
CA THR A 14 24.35 7.47 -3.05
C THR A 14 22.97 8.07 -2.74
N LEU A 15 22.15 7.37 -1.96
CA LEU A 15 20.85 7.87 -1.54
C LEU A 15 20.96 9.09 -0.62
N PRO A 16 20.01 10.04 -0.72
CA PRO A 16 19.91 11.17 0.19
C PRO A 16 19.91 10.75 1.66
N ILE A 17 20.43 11.62 2.54
CA ILE A 17 20.57 11.30 3.97
C ILE A 17 19.23 10.90 4.63
N TYR A 18 18.12 11.53 4.25
CA TYR A 18 16.80 11.20 4.78
C TYR A 18 16.36 9.77 4.43
N MET A 19 16.78 9.21 3.29
CA MET A 19 16.54 7.81 2.95
C MET A 19 17.42 6.88 3.78
N ARG A 20 18.65 7.29 4.08
CA ARG A 20 19.61 6.50 4.85
C ARG A 20 19.30 6.47 6.35
N ASN A 21 18.49 7.41 6.85
CA ASN A 21 18.10 7.51 8.25
C ASN A 21 16.76 6.82 8.57
N ILE A 22 16.17 6.11 7.60
CA ILE A 22 14.90 5.39 7.75
C ILE A 22 15.13 3.90 7.61
N HIS A 23 14.38 3.12 8.39
CA HIS A 23 14.26 1.68 8.20
C HIS A 23 13.12 1.37 7.25
N PHE A 24 13.37 0.57 6.23
CA PHE A 24 12.35 0.12 5.31
C PHE A 24 12.00 -1.33 5.61
N VAL A 25 10.73 -1.61 5.85
CA VAL A 25 10.18 -2.97 5.96
C VAL A 25 9.49 -3.27 4.64
N LEU A 26 9.98 -4.27 3.91
CA LEU A 26 9.49 -4.61 2.58
C LEU A 26 8.84 -5.98 2.61
N MET A 27 7.57 -6.06 2.20
CA MET A 27 6.85 -7.32 1.98
C MET A 27 6.50 -7.43 0.49
N PRO A 28 7.35 -8.06 -0.33
CA PRO A 28 7.22 -8.03 -1.78
C PRO A 28 6.03 -8.82 -2.31
N ILE A 29 5.61 -9.87 -1.60
CA ILE A 29 4.48 -10.73 -1.97
C ILE A 29 3.68 -11.02 -0.71
N VAL A 30 2.52 -10.37 -0.56
CA VAL A 30 1.59 -10.63 0.56
C VAL A 30 0.72 -11.86 0.31
N ASN A 31 0.43 -12.17 -0.96
CA ASN A 31 -0.40 -13.29 -1.39
C ASN A 31 0.44 -14.32 -2.18
N PRO A 32 1.29 -15.11 -1.53
CA PRO A 32 2.19 -16.05 -2.22
C PRO A 32 1.43 -17.15 -2.99
N ASP A 33 0.35 -17.66 -2.42
CA ASP A 33 -0.44 -18.73 -3.04
C ASP A 33 -1.17 -18.22 -4.29
N GLY A 34 -1.81 -17.05 -4.19
CA GLY A 34 -2.46 -16.42 -5.34
C GLY A 34 -1.47 -15.99 -6.42
N TYR A 35 -0.26 -15.56 -6.03
CA TYR A 35 0.81 -15.25 -6.98
C TYR A 35 1.30 -16.50 -7.75
N THR A 36 1.47 -17.63 -7.07
CA THR A 36 1.85 -18.90 -7.71
C THR A 36 0.74 -19.37 -8.66
N TYR A 37 -0.51 -19.32 -8.21
CA TYR A 37 -1.67 -19.71 -9.01
C TYR A 37 -1.85 -18.85 -10.28
N SER A 38 -1.43 -17.58 -10.25
CA SER A 38 -1.46 -16.72 -11.44
C SER A 38 -0.42 -17.07 -12.50
N TYR A 39 0.63 -17.78 -12.11
CA TYR A 39 1.62 -18.31 -13.03
C TYR A 39 1.20 -19.66 -13.62
N GLU A 40 0.58 -20.50 -12.80
CA GLU A 40 0.33 -21.91 -13.12
C GLU A 40 -1.05 -22.18 -13.70
N ASN A 41 -2.06 -21.37 -13.38
CA ASN A 41 -3.46 -21.68 -13.69
C ASN A 41 -4.23 -20.50 -14.28
N ASP A 42 -4.43 -19.44 -13.50
CA ASP A 42 -5.27 -18.30 -13.90
C ASP A 42 -4.52 -16.98 -13.72
N ARG A 43 -4.00 -16.47 -14.83
CA ARG A 43 -3.21 -15.24 -14.87
C ARG A 43 -3.90 -14.04 -14.24
N LEU A 44 -5.23 -14.00 -14.22
CA LEU A 44 -6.03 -12.90 -13.65
C LEU A 44 -6.55 -13.21 -12.24
N TRP A 45 -6.04 -14.24 -11.58
CA TRP A 45 -6.40 -14.53 -10.19
C TRP A 45 -5.92 -13.44 -9.23
N ARG A 46 -6.77 -13.02 -8.29
CA ARG A 46 -6.48 -11.91 -7.35
C ARG A 46 -6.68 -12.22 -5.87
N LYS A 47 -7.53 -13.20 -5.54
CA LYS A 47 -7.83 -13.57 -4.15
C LYS A 47 -6.69 -14.43 -3.59
N ASN A 48 -6.70 -14.75 -2.30
CA ASN A 48 -5.86 -15.85 -1.83
C ASN A 48 -6.42 -17.21 -2.28
N ARG A 49 -5.94 -18.32 -1.72
CA ARG A 49 -6.27 -19.68 -2.17
C ARG A 49 -6.98 -20.55 -1.12
N VAL A 50 -7.53 -19.94 -0.07
CA VAL A 50 -8.30 -20.69 0.92
C VAL A 50 -9.59 -21.25 0.30
N GLU A 51 -9.93 -22.49 0.61
CA GLU A 51 -11.21 -23.06 0.21
C GLU A 51 -12.35 -22.34 0.93
N THR A 52 -13.42 -22.03 0.19
CA THR A 52 -14.64 -21.44 0.74
C THR A 52 -15.84 -22.30 0.36
N SER A 53 -17.05 -21.81 0.59
CA SER A 53 -18.28 -22.54 0.24
C SER A 53 -18.60 -22.43 -1.27
N ASP A 54 -19.62 -23.18 -1.70
CA ASP A 54 -20.19 -23.12 -3.07
C ASP A 54 -19.17 -23.36 -4.19
N ASN A 55 -18.18 -24.23 -3.94
CA ASN A 55 -17.06 -24.54 -4.85
C ASN A 55 -16.24 -23.30 -5.27
N CYS A 56 -16.28 -22.23 -4.47
CA CYS A 56 -15.54 -21.03 -4.73
C CYS A 56 -14.29 -20.96 -3.83
N ILE A 57 -13.23 -20.35 -4.35
CA ILE A 57 -11.92 -20.32 -3.69
C ILE A 57 -11.52 -18.87 -3.49
N GLY A 58 -10.92 -18.61 -2.33
CA GLY A 58 -10.20 -17.39 -2.03
C GLY A 58 -11.05 -16.27 -1.46
N ILE A 59 -10.37 -15.42 -0.71
CA ILE A 59 -10.85 -14.20 -0.08
C ILE A 59 -10.03 -13.01 -0.62
N ASP A 60 -10.69 -11.88 -0.80
CA ASP A 60 -10.08 -10.62 -1.15
C ASP A 60 -9.33 -10.06 0.06
N LEU A 61 -8.00 -10.17 0.02
CA LEU A 61 -7.12 -9.70 1.08
C LEU A 61 -7.22 -8.20 1.38
N ASN A 62 -7.74 -7.37 0.46
CA ASN A 62 -7.97 -5.94 0.68
C ASN A 62 -9.47 -5.62 0.90
N ARG A 63 -10.24 -6.63 1.33
CA ARG A 63 -11.56 -6.50 1.97
C ARG A 63 -11.62 -7.17 3.34
N ASN A 64 -10.56 -7.86 3.76
CA ASN A 64 -10.54 -8.67 4.98
C ASN A 64 -10.03 -7.91 6.22
N TRP A 65 -9.80 -6.60 6.16
CA TRP A 65 -9.30 -5.85 7.32
C TRP A 65 -10.44 -5.44 8.26
N ASN A 66 -10.24 -5.52 9.58
CA ASN A 66 -11.25 -5.13 10.57
C ASN A 66 -11.41 -3.61 10.70
N TYR A 67 -11.89 -2.95 9.65
CA TYR A 67 -12.23 -1.53 9.65
C TYR A 67 -13.36 -1.26 8.67
N ASP A 68 -14.50 -0.78 9.19
CA ASP A 68 -15.77 -0.67 8.45
C ASP A 68 -16.11 -1.96 7.67
N TRP A 69 -15.78 -3.13 8.23
CA TRP A 69 -15.94 -4.40 7.54
C TRP A 69 -17.41 -4.76 7.34
N TYR A 70 -17.76 -5.44 6.24
CA TYR A 70 -19.13 -5.85 5.88
C TYR A 70 -20.10 -4.78 5.36
N HIS A 71 -19.60 -3.62 4.93
CA HIS A 71 -20.41 -2.56 4.35
C HIS A 71 -20.24 -2.46 2.82
N GLU A 72 -19.51 -1.47 2.32
CA GLU A 72 -19.48 -1.08 0.91
C GLU A 72 -18.50 -1.92 0.07
N ASN A 73 -18.95 -2.37 -1.12
CA ASN A 73 -18.14 -3.17 -2.06
C ASN A 73 -17.39 -4.34 -1.39
N SER A 74 -18.05 -4.94 -0.39
CA SER A 74 -17.61 -6.10 0.34
C SER A 74 -18.52 -7.27 -0.05
N GLY A 75 -17.98 -8.19 -0.86
CA GLY A 75 -18.77 -9.26 -1.46
C GLY A 75 -19.23 -10.24 -0.38
N LYS A 76 -20.53 -10.52 -0.31
CA LYS A 76 -21.10 -11.59 0.54
C LYS A 76 -21.06 -12.96 -0.15
N ASN A 77 -21.04 -12.95 -1.48
CA ASN A 77 -20.96 -14.14 -2.30
C ASN A 77 -19.51 -14.65 -2.33
N TYR A 78 -19.30 -15.92 -1.95
CA TYR A 78 -18.01 -16.63 -1.94
C TYR A 78 -17.26 -16.52 -3.28
N CYS A 79 -18.01 -16.51 -4.38
CA CYS A 79 -17.48 -16.46 -5.74
C CYS A 79 -17.17 -15.03 -6.21
N SER A 80 -17.59 -14.01 -5.47
CA SER A 80 -17.26 -12.63 -5.79
C SER A 80 -15.74 -12.44 -5.76
N ALA A 81 -15.23 -11.69 -6.73
CA ALA A 81 -13.85 -11.24 -6.71
C ALA A 81 -13.57 -10.45 -5.41
N CYS A 82 -14.56 -9.68 -4.92
CA CYS A 82 -14.49 -8.86 -3.71
C CYS A 82 -14.94 -9.60 -2.44
N TYR A 83 -15.00 -10.95 -2.45
CA TYR A 83 -15.45 -11.70 -1.28
C TYR A 83 -14.57 -11.40 -0.06
N GLN A 84 -15.15 -10.85 1.00
CA GLN A 84 -14.41 -10.27 2.12
C GLN A 84 -13.98 -11.28 3.19
N GLY A 85 -14.42 -12.53 3.06
CA GLY A 85 -14.21 -13.58 4.05
C GLY A 85 -15.36 -13.72 5.05
N PRO A 86 -15.31 -14.77 5.90
CA PRO A 86 -16.36 -15.07 6.87
C PRO A 86 -16.36 -14.14 8.08
N THR A 87 -15.19 -13.62 8.46
CA THR A 87 -15.00 -12.67 9.58
C THR A 87 -13.85 -11.73 9.23
N PRO A 88 -13.78 -10.54 9.85
CA PRO A 88 -12.66 -9.65 9.63
C PRO A 88 -11.36 -10.27 10.17
N ASN A 89 -10.26 -10.02 9.47
CA ASN A 89 -8.93 -10.55 9.72
C ASN A 89 -8.89 -12.09 9.76
N SER A 90 -9.74 -12.77 9.00
CA SER A 90 -9.78 -14.24 8.95
C SER A 90 -8.51 -14.84 8.33
N GLU A 91 -7.92 -14.16 7.36
CA GLU A 91 -6.84 -14.70 6.52
C GLU A 91 -5.49 -14.69 7.23
N LEU A 92 -4.69 -15.76 7.05
CA LEU A 92 -3.41 -15.94 7.74
C LEU A 92 -2.39 -14.87 7.31
N GLU A 93 -2.41 -14.48 6.04
CA GLU A 93 -1.59 -13.42 5.45
C GLU A 93 -1.86 -12.08 6.16
N ILE A 94 -3.13 -11.78 6.41
CA ILE A 94 -3.56 -10.56 7.10
C ILE A 94 -3.21 -10.60 8.58
N LYS A 95 -3.47 -11.74 9.24
CA LYS A 95 -3.09 -11.95 10.65
C LYS A 95 -1.59 -11.75 10.88
N ALA A 96 -0.74 -12.26 9.98
CA ALA A 96 0.71 -12.10 10.07
C ALA A 96 1.12 -10.62 9.96
N ILE A 97 0.54 -9.86 9.03
CA ILE A 97 0.81 -8.42 8.88
C ILE A 97 0.35 -7.64 10.11
N ILE A 98 -0.86 -7.90 10.58
CA ILE A 98 -1.41 -7.25 11.78
C ILE A 98 -0.50 -7.51 12.98
N GLN A 99 -0.10 -8.77 13.22
CA GLN A 99 0.78 -9.12 14.31
C GLN A 99 2.11 -8.38 14.23
N PHE A 100 2.71 -8.29 13.05
CA PHE A 100 3.94 -7.53 12.83
C PHE A 100 3.77 -6.05 13.17
N ILE A 101 2.68 -5.44 12.72
CA ILE A 101 2.41 -4.01 12.91
C ILE A 101 2.13 -3.70 14.38
N LEU A 102 1.30 -4.50 15.05
CA LEU A 102 0.99 -4.35 16.46
C LEU A 102 2.26 -4.41 17.33
N ASN A 103 3.20 -5.30 16.97
CA ASN A 103 4.50 -5.40 17.64
C ASN A 103 5.44 -4.22 17.36
N ASN A 104 5.11 -3.32 16.41
CA ASN A 104 5.98 -2.24 15.94
C ASN A 104 5.28 -0.88 15.81
N LEU A 105 4.09 -0.68 16.42
CA LEU A 105 3.24 0.52 16.26
C LEU A 105 3.98 1.83 16.53
N THR A 106 4.87 1.86 17.52
CA THR A 106 5.61 3.08 17.88
C THR A 106 6.68 3.45 16.84
N LYS A 107 7.13 2.49 16.02
CA LYS A 107 8.21 2.66 15.05
C LYS A 107 7.68 2.96 13.65
N ILE A 108 6.57 2.35 13.24
CA ILE A 108 6.02 2.53 11.88
C ILE A 108 5.33 3.89 11.79
N LYS A 109 5.86 4.80 10.95
CA LYS A 109 5.30 6.16 10.76
C LYS A 109 4.73 6.40 9.38
N GLY A 110 5.20 5.64 8.39
CA GLY A 110 4.71 5.67 7.03
C GLY A 110 4.35 4.27 6.54
N PHE A 111 3.31 4.20 5.72
CA PHE A 111 2.85 3.00 5.07
C PHE A 111 2.50 3.31 3.61
N ILE A 112 3.00 2.49 2.69
CA ILE A 112 2.55 2.46 1.31
C ILE A 112 2.18 1.03 0.96
N THR A 113 0.98 0.84 0.43
CA THR A 113 0.63 -0.38 -0.29
C THR A 113 0.69 -0.14 -1.80
N LEU A 114 1.25 -1.07 -2.56
CA LEU A 114 1.42 -0.96 -4.00
C LEU A 114 0.46 -1.93 -4.68
N HIS A 115 -0.30 -1.39 -5.63
CA HIS A 115 -1.33 -2.04 -6.42
C HIS A 115 -1.14 -1.64 -7.90
N SER A 116 -1.93 -2.24 -8.78
CA SER A 116 -2.13 -1.81 -10.15
C SER A 116 -3.58 -2.10 -10.51
N TYR A 117 -4.20 -1.46 -11.49
CA TYR A 117 -3.68 -0.36 -12.31
C TYR A 117 -4.59 0.87 -12.14
N GLY A 118 -4.13 2.04 -12.61
CA GLY A 118 -4.96 3.24 -12.64
C GLY A 118 -4.19 4.55 -12.58
N GLN A 119 -2.88 4.51 -12.34
CA GLN A 119 -2.05 5.70 -12.10
C GLN A 119 -2.70 6.65 -11.07
N ALA A 120 -2.90 6.16 -9.86
CA ALA A 120 -3.46 6.93 -8.76
C ALA A 120 -2.60 6.81 -7.50
N ILE A 121 -2.54 7.88 -6.72
CA ILE A 121 -1.98 7.89 -5.36
C ILE A 121 -3.11 8.26 -4.42
N VAL A 122 -3.64 7.26 -3.75
CA VAL A 122 -4.78 7.44 -2.87
C VAL A 122 -4.40 7.31 -1.42
N PHE A 123 -5.20 7.91 -0.56
CA PHE A 123 -5.06 7.80 0.90
C PHE A 123 -6.46 7.59 1.52
N PRO A 124 -6.54 7.22 2.80
CA PRO A 124 -7.83 7.02 3.47
C PRO A 124 -8.71 8.29 3.42
N TRP A 125 -10.03 8.15 3.53
CA TRP A 125 -10.76 6.90 3.70
C TRP A 125 -11.15 6.27 2.36
N ALA A 126 -11.16 4.94 2.30
CA ALA A 126 -11.80 4.19 1.23
C ALA A 126 -13.27 3.91 1.57
N TYR A 127 -13.61 3.66 2.83
CA TYR A 127 -14.97 3.25 3.20
C TYR A 127 -16.03 4.38 3.16
N THR A 128 -15.63 5.64 3.40
CA THR A 128 -16.52 6.82 3.41
C THR A 128 -15.97 7.94 2.53
N LYS A 129 -16.86 8.83 2.06
CA LYS A 129 -16.50 10.09 1.39
C LYS A 129 -16.19 11.22 2.38
N ASP A 130 -16.47 11.01 3.67
CA ASP A 130 -16.09 11.98 4.69
C ASP A 130 -14.57 12.14 4.75
N HIS A 131 -14.11 13.37 4.95
CA HIS A 131 -12.69 13.66 5.02
C HIS A 131 -12.09 13.25 6.38
N ILE A 132 -10.80 12.90 6.35
CA ILE A 132 -10.00 12.79 7.58
C ILE A 132 -9.83 14.20 8.15
N LYS A 133 -10.63 14.57 9.14
CA LYS A 133 -10.74 15.96 9.65
C LYS A 133 -9.41 16.65 9.94
N GLU A 134 -8.42 15.95 10.48
CA GLU A 134 -7.15 16.56 10.92
C GLU A 134 -5.98 16.39 9.95
N ASP A 135 -5.98 15.34 9.12
CA ASP A 135 -4.82 14.97 8.30
C ASP A 135 -5.06 15.11 6.79
N TYR A 136 -6.26 15.47 6.35
CA TYR A 136 -6.62 15.53 4.93
C TYR A 136 -5.64 16.38 4.11
N ASP A 137 -5.45 17.66 4.47
CA ASP A 137 -4.58 18.57 3.71
C ASP A 137 -3.13 18.08 3.71
N LYS A 138 -2.68 17.49 4.83
CA LYS A 138 -1.32 16.95 4.94
C LYS A 138 -1.13 15.77 3.99
N LEU A 139 -2.04 14.80 3.99
CA LEU A 139 -1.97 13.63 3.10
C LEU A 139 -2.12 14.05 1.64
N GLN A 140 -3.03 14.97 1.33
CA GLN A 140 -3.21 15.53 0.00
C GLN A 140 -1.92 16.18 -0.52
N ASN A 141 -1.28 17.03 0.27
CA ASN A 141 -0.03 17.70 -0.12
C ASN A 141 1.13 16.72 -0.34
N ILE A 142 1.22 15.68 0.48
CA ILE A 142 2.23 14.63 0.32
C ILE A 142 1.96 13.83 -0.95
N ALA A 143 0.72 13.39 -1.20
CA ALA A 143 0.34 12.65 -2.41
C ALA A 143 0.60 13.49 -3.68
N THR A 144 0.25 14.78 -3.67
CA THR A 144 0.60 15.71 -4.76
C THR A 144 2.10 15.79 -4.97
N SER A 145 2.91 15.85 -3.91
CA SER A 145 4.37 15.85 -4.01
C SER A 145 4.93 14.55 -4.60
N MET A 146 4.32 13.41 -4.28
CA MET A 146 4.65 12.12 -4.89
C MET A 146 4.34 12.14 -6.41
N SER A 147 3.14 12.57 -6.79
CA SER A 147 2.71 12.66 -8.20
C SER A 147 3.60 13.61 -9.01
N LEU A 148 3.94 14.79 -8.46
CA LEU A 148 4.87 15.72 -9.10
C LEU A 148 6.28 15.14 -9.28
N LYS A 149 6.76 14.33 -8.33
CA LYS A 149 8.06 13.69 -8.43
C LYS A 149 8.06 12.59 -9.48
N ILE A 150 6.97 11.83 -9.60
CA ILE A 150 6.74 10.83 -10.65
C ILE A 150 6.69 11.50 -12.02
N PHE A 151 5.91 12.57 -12.17
CA PHE A 151 5.81 13.34 -13.42
C PHE A 151 7.19 13.83 -13.89
N LYS A 152 8.03 14.35 -12.99
CA LYS A 152 9.40 14.76 -13.34
C LYS A 152 10.30 13.60 -13.76
N LYS A 153 9.97 12.36 -13.40
CA LYS A 153 10.77 11.17 -13.69
C LYS A 153 10.37 10.49 -15.00
N THR A 154 9.08 10.43 -15.30
CA THR A 154 8.55 9.64 -16.43
C THR A 154 7.47 10.34 -17.24
N SER A 155 7.13 11.59 -16.91
CA SER A 155 6.03 12.36 -17.51
C SER A 155 4.63 11.78 -17.29
N ASN A 156 4.49 10.71 -16.50
CA ASN A 156 3.19 10.18 -16.14
C ASN A 156 2.50 11.04 -15.09
N ILE A 157 1.19 11.20 -15.27
CA ILE A 157 0.32 11.94 -14.35
C ILE A 157 -0.41 10.92 -13.49
N TYR A 158 -0.26 11.05 -12.18
CA TYR A 158 -1.02 10.25 -11.21
C TYR A 158 -2.09 11.10 -10.55
N THR A 159 -3.34 10.63 -10.57
CA THR A 159 -4.47 11.28 -9.87
C THR A 159 -4.30 11.10 -8.36
N VAL A 160 -4.61 12.14 -7.57
CA VAL A 160 -4.36 12.14 -6.12
C VAL A 160 -5.61 12.50 -5.32
N GLY A 161 -5.84 11.84 -4.19
CA GLY A 161 -6.98 12.15 -3.31
C GLY A 161 -7.43 10.98 -2.43
N PRO A 162 -8.53 11.12 -1.68
CA PRO A 162 -9.11 10.02 -0.93
C PRO A 162 -9.49 8.86 -1.84
N ALA A 163 -9.24 7.63 -1.40
CA ALA A 163 -9.55 6.42 -2.17
C ALA A 163 -11.03 6.35 -2.58
N SER A 164 -11.94 6.73 -1.68
CA SER A 164 -13.39 6.75 -1.96
C SER A 164 -13.83 7.74 -3.04
N THR A 165 -13.04 8.79 -3.27
CA THR A 165 -13.32 9.86 -4.24
C THR A 165 -12.62 9.62 -5.57
N VAL A 166 -11.35 9.19 -5.53
CA VAL A 166 -10.53 8.97 -6.74
C VAL A 166 -10.85 7.64 -7.40
N LEU A 167 -11.12 6.60 -6.60
CA LEU A 167 -11.46 5.26 -7.08
C LEU A 167 -12.95 5.00 -6.84
N TYR A 168 -13.26 4.29 -5.77
CA TYR A 168 -14.60 3.91 -5.37
C TYR A 168 -14.61 3.60 -3.87
N ARG A 169 -15.80 3.57 -3.25
CA ARG A 169 -15.92 3.22 -1.83
C ARG A 169 -15.59 1.75 -1.60
N ALA A 170 -14.76 1.43 -0.62
CA ALA A 170 -14.43 0.05 -0.30
C ALA A 170 -14.24 -0.12 1.20
N SER A 171 -14.90 -1.13 1.76
CA SER A 171 -14.80 -1.51 3.16
C SER A 171 -13.70 -2.55 3.40
N GLY A 172 -13.17 -2.59 4.62
CA GLY A 172 -12.18 -3.59 5.03
C GLY A 172 -10.85 -3.49 4.28
N THR A 173 -10.41 -2.29 3.94
CA THR A 173 -9.14 -2.06 3.22
C THR A 173 -7.95 -1.92 4.17
N SER A 174 -6.76 -2.24 3.67
CA SER A 174 -5.54 -2.10 4.46
C SER A 174 -5.27 -0.66 4.85
N ILE A 175 -5.45 0.30 3.93
CA ILE A 175 -5.14 1.71 4.20
C ILE A 175 -6.06 2.29 5.29
N ASP A 176 -7.32 1.90 5.32
CA ASP A 176 -8.24 2.36 6.34
C ASP A 176 -7.89 1.75 7.71
N TRP A 177 -7.56 0.45 7.77
CA TRP A 177 -7.11 -0.17 9.01
C TRP A 177 -5.78 0.42 9.53
N MET A 178 -4.82 0.67 8.63
CA MET A 178 -3.54 1.31 9.00
C MET A 178 -3.76 2.69 9.64
N LYS A 179 -4.71 3.45 9.10
CA LYS A 179 -4.99 4.81 9.58
C LYS A 179 -5.85 4.81 10.84
N GLY A 180 -6.91 4.01 10.85
CA GLY A 180 -7.94 4.05 11.89
C GLY A 180 -7.64 3.19 13.12
N ILE A 181 -7.00 2.02 12.97
CA ILE A 181 -6.67 1.14 14.09
C ILE A 181 -5.20 1.24 14.46
N ALA A 182 -4.29 1.10 13.49
CA ALA A 182 -2.86 1.15 13.78
C ALA A 182 -2.33 2.57 14.00
N ASN A 183 -3.16 3.60 13.77
CA ASN A 183 -2.82 5.01 13.94
C ASN A 183 -1.50 5.40 13.24
N ILE A 184 -1.24 4.80 12.06
CA ILE A 184 -0.10 5.17 11.23
C ILE A 184 -0.38 6.53 10.62
N ARG A 185 0.57 7.46 10.78
CA ARG A 185 0.36 8.86 10.44
C ARG A 185 0.20 9.08 8.93
N TYR A 186 1.09 8.49 8.15
CA TYR A 186 1.14 8.66 6.70
C TYR A 186 0.83 7.34 6.01
N VAL A 187 -0.31 7.27 5.32
CA VAL A 187 -0.83 6.04 4.73
C VAL A 187 -1.24 6.34 3.29
N PHE A 188 -0.69 5.59 2.34
CA PHE A 188 -1.02 5.72 0.92
C PHE A 188 -1.17 4.35 0.26
N ALA A 189 -1.98 4.30 -0.80
CA ALA A 189 -1.94 3.24 -1.79
C ALA A 189 -1.56 3.84 -3.15
N LEU A 190 -0.72 3.14 -3.91
CA LEU A 190 -0.45 3.49 -5.30
C LEU A 190 -1.13 2.47 -6.20
N GLU A 191 -1.99 2.94 -7.10
CA GLU A 191 -2.39 2.21 -8.29
C GLU A 191 -1.40 2.56 -9.39
N LEU A 192 -0.48 1.63 -9.69
CA LEU A 192 0.61 1.83 -10.64
C LEU A 192 0.11 1.84 -12.10
N ARG A 193 1.06 1.80 -13.05
CA ARG A 193 0.76 1.76 -14.48
C ARG A 193 -0.11 0.55 -14.85
N ASP A 194 -0.90 0.63 -15.92
CA ASP A 194 -1.20 1.82 -16.74
C ASP A 194 -2.59 2.38 -16.40
N THR A 195 -3.28 3.00 -17.34
CA THR A 195 -4.65 3.51 -17.17
C THR A 195 -5.71 2.59 -17.81
N GLY A 196 -5.34 1.36 -18.17
CA GLY A 196 -6.24 0.32 -18.69
C GLY A 196 -5.92 -0.16 -20.11
N ALA A 197 -4.87 0.33 -20.77
CA ALA A 197 -4.49 -0.14 -22.10
C ALA A 197 -4.01 -1.61 -22.05
N ASN A 198 -3.19 -1.94 -21.06
CA ASN A 198 -2.73 -3.30 -20.76
C ASN A 198 -3.25 -3.79 -19.41
N GLY A 199 -3.62 -2.87 -18.51
CA GLY A 199 -4.09 -3.20 -17.18
C GLY A 199 -3.08 -4.07 -16.43
N PHE A 200 -3.49 -5.28 -16.05
CA PHE A 200 -2.66 -6.22 -15.30
C PHE A 200 -1.65 -7.01 -16.12
N ILE A 201 -1.73 -6.93 -17.46
CA ILE A 201 -0.79 -7.59 -18.39
C ILE A 201 0.18 -6.53 -18.94
N LEU A 202 0.72 -5.71 -18.06
CA LEU A 202 1.67 -4.64 -18.41
C LEU A 202 2.96 -5.25 -19.04
N PRO A 203 3.46 -4.70 -20.17
CA PRO A 203 4.67 -5.21 -20.81
C PRO A 203 5.89 -5.21 -19.89
N THR A 204 6.78 -6.19 -20.04
CA THR A 204 7.99 -6.31 -19.20
C THR A 204 8.93 -5.12 -19.31
N SER A 205 8.93 -4.42 -20.46
CA SER A 205 9.66 -3.17 -20.67
C SER A 205 9.24 -2.04 -19.71
N GLU A 206 8.02 -2.09 -19.17
CA GLU A 206 7.47 -1.10 -18.26
C GLU A 206 7.86 -1.35 -16.79
N ILE A 207 8.39 -2.53 -16.45
CA ILE A 207 8.72 -2.91 -15.06
C ILE A 207 9.69 -1.90 -14.43
N ILE A 208 10.77 -1.56 -15.12
CA ILE A 208 11.79 -0.65 -14.61
C ILE A 208 11.27 0.80 -14.53
N PRO A 209 10.65 1.37 -15.58
CA PRO A 209 9.96 2.66 -15.48
C PRO A 209 8.98 2.74 -14.31
N THR A 210 8.09 1.75 -14.14
CA THR A 210 7.13 1.72 -13.02
C THR A 210 7.84 1.60 -11.66
N GLY A 211 8.91 0.81 -11.57
CA GLY A 211 9.74 0.71 -10.37
C GLY A 211 10.34 2.06 -9.95
N GLN A 212 10.78 2.87 -10.92
CA GLN A 212 11.30 4.22 -10.68
C GLN A 212 10.22 5.17 -10.16
N GLU A 213 8.99 5.07 -10.66
CA GLU A 213 7.85 5.87 -10.18
C GLU A 213 7.49 5.51 -8.74
N ALA A 214 7.37 4.22 -8.43
CA ALA A 214 7.10 3.77 -7.06
C ALA A 214 8.21 4.22 -6.10
N PHE A 215 9.49 4.14 -6.52
CA PHE A 215 10.61 4.63 -5.72
C PHE A 215 10.57 6.15 -5.49
N CYS A 216 10.05 6.93 -6.43
CA CYS A 216 9.84 8.36 -6.25
C CYS A 216 8.84 8.65 -5.13
N ALA A 217 7.72 7.92 -5.06
CA ALA A 217 6.75 8.04 -3.98
C ALA A 217 7.35 7.66 -2.61
N VAL A 218 8.08 6.54 -2.55
CA VAL A 218 8.80 6.11 -1.34
C VAL A 218 9.79 7.18 -0.88
N SER A 219 10.53 7.80 -1.81
CA SER A 219 11.49 8.86 -1.50
C SER A 219 10.84 10.11 -0.92
N VAL A 220 9.68 10.51 -1.44
CA VAL A 220 8.92 11.65 -0.89
C VAL A 220 8.45 11.33 0.53
N LEU A 221 7.87 10.15 0.75
CA LEU A 221 7.40 9.75 2.08
C LEU A 221 8.55 9.70 3.10
N ALA A 222 9.69 9.13 2.70
CA ALA A 222 10.89 9.08 3.52
C ALA A 222 11.34 10.48 3.97
N LYS A 223 11.35 11.46 3.04
CA LYS A 223 11.69 12.84 3.37
C LYS A 223 10.75 13.43 4.43
N ILE A 224 9.44 13.19 4.30
CA ILE A 224 8.44 13.70 5.24
C ILE A 224 8.56 13.04 6.62
N VAL A 225 8.73 11.72 6.67
CA VAL A 225 8.91 10.99 7.94
C VAL A 225 10.16 11.52 8.65
N GLU A 226 11.26 11.70 7.92
CA GLU A 226 12.51 12.18 8.50
C GLU A 226 12.40 13.63 9.02
N SER A 227 11.77 14.53 8.26
CA SER A 227 11.58 15.92 8.71
C SER A 227 10.70 16.03 9.96
N ASP A 228 9.65 15.21 10.04
CA ASP A 228 8.76 15.18 11.20
C ASP A 228 9.43 14.58 12.44
N ASN A 229 10.44 13.73 12.25
CA ASN A 229 11.24 13.22 13.36
C ASN A 229 12.21 14.29 13.88
N GLN A 230 12.79 15.10 13.01
CA GLN A 230 13.68 16.19 13.40
C GLN A 230 12.95 17.28 14.19
N SER A 231 11.73 17.65 13.78
CA SER A 231 10.95 18.70 14.45
C SER A 231 10.49 18.32 15.87
N LYS A 232 10.44 17.02 16.19
CA LYS A 232 10.07 16.51 17.52
C LYS A 232 11.26 16.23 18.45
N GLY A 233 12.50 16.34 17.96
CA GLY A 233 13.70 15.86 18.65
C GLY A 233 14.69 16.96 19.05
N THR A 234 14.35 17.79 20.04
CA THR A 234 15.31 18.66 20.77
C THR A 234 15.87 18.05 22.06
N PHE A 235 15.59 16.78 22.40
CA PHE A 235 16.20 16.11 23.56
C PHE A 235 16.57 14.65 23.23
N ASN A 236 17.87 14.33 23.36
CA ASN A 236 18.50 12.99 23.34
C ASN A 236 18.21 12.07 22.14
N ARG A 237 19.06 12.15 21.11
CA ARG A 237 19.26 11.08 20.13
C ARG A 237 20.01 9.91 20.78
N SER A 238 19.30 8.91 21.28
CA SER A 238 19.87 7.56 21.32
C SER A 238 19.75 6.94 19.92
N MET A 239 20.79 6.23 19.49
CA MET A 239 20.94 5.64 18.15
C MET A 239 19.94 4.49 17.86
N HIS A 240 18.91 4.30 18.70
CA HIS A 240 18.03 3.11 18.71
C HIS A 240 16.56 3.38 18.44
N SER A 241 16.14 4.64 18.26
CA SER A 241 14.74 4.98 17.90
C SER A 241 14.60 5.24 16.40
N LEU A 242 14.97 4.26 15.57
CA LEU A 242 14.80 4.35 14.11
C LEU A 242 13.35 4.11 13.70
N PHE A 243 12.77 5.08 13.01
CA PHE A 243 11.41 5.03 12.47
C PHE A 243 11.37 4.23 11.16
N CYS A 244 10.24 3.57 10.93
CA CYS A 244 10.06 2.62 9.84
C CYS A 244 9.02 3.11 8.83
N ILE A 245 9.30 2.86 7.54
CA ILE A 245 8.30 2.86 6.47
C ILE A 245 8.06 1.41 6.08
N MET A 246 6.79 1.00 6.11
CA MET A 246 6.38 -0.33 5.65
C MET A 246 5.81 -0.24 4.23
N LEU A 247 6.35 -1.07 3.34
CA LEU A 247 5.89 -1.21 1.96
C LEU A 247 5.36 -2.63 1.76
N ILE A 248 4.13 -2.75 1.29
CA ILE A 248 3.53 -4.05 0.95
C ILE A 248 2.99 -4.04 -0.47
N ILE A 249 2.98 -5.19 -1.12
CA ILE A 249 2.22 -5.41 -2.36
C ILE A 249 1.14 -6.42 -2.06
N PHE A 250 -0.12 -6.02 -2.25
CA PHE A 250 -1.13 -7.00 -2.58
C PHE A 250 -1.15 -7.16 -4.09
N TYR A 251 -0.97 -8.38 -4.53
CA TYR A 251 -1.16 -8.71 -5.93
C TYR A 251 -2.65 -8.74 -6.21
N PHE A 252 -3.17 -7.71 -6.88
CA PHE A 252 -4.53 -7.69 -7.39
C PHE A 252 -4.49 -7.59 -8.91
N ASN A 253 -5.13 -8.57 -9.55
CA ASN A 253 -5.65 -8.47 -10.91
C ASN A 253 -7.13 -8.06 -10.88
#